data_AF-A0A1W6K3W1-F1
#
_entry.id   AF-A0A1W6K3W1-F1
#
_cell.length_a   1.000
_cell.length_b   1.000
_cell.length_c   1.000
_cell.angle_alpha   90.00
_cell.angle_beta   90.00
_cell.angle_gamma   90.00
#
_symmetry.space_group_name_H-M   'P 1'
#
loop_
_entity.id
_entity.type
_entity.pdbx_description
1 polymer ?
#
loop_
_entity_poly.entity_id
_entity_poly.type
_entity_poly.pdbx_seq_one_letter_code
_entity_poly.pdbx_strand_id
1 'polypeptide(L)'
;MDKIIKDFNGKYKLYVTTYGISFAIKNGIDIDKALDAGVKVRAYSHILYPIEGLSMEETEAILLAKDLDSILIVSDEKIKKIAEENGVKTLMI
;
A
#
# COMPACT_ATOMS: atom_id res chain seq x y z
N MET A 1 -10.19 6.08 0.00
CA MET A 1 -8.97 6.91 0.12
C MET A 1 -9.16 8.04 1.13
N ASP A 2 -10.27 8.79 1.06
CA ASP A 2 -10.55 9.92 1.97
C ASP A 2 -10.43 9.61 3.47
N LYS A 3 -10.94 8.44 3.92
CA LYS A 3 -10.82 7.99 5.31
C LYS A 3 -9.34 7.82 5.73
N ILE A 4 -8.51 7.22 4.86
CA ILE A 4 -7.07 7.05 5.12
C ILE A 4 -6.38 8.41 5.27
N ILE A 5 -6.64 9.32 4.33
CA ILE A 5 -6.06 10.66 4.36
C ILE A 5 -6.51 11.37 5.64
N LYS A 6 -7.81 11.39 5.93
CA LYS A 6 -8.33 12.09 7.11
C LYS A 6 -7.77 11.55 8.43
N ASP A 7 -7.66 10.24 8.57
CA ASP A 7 -7.32 9.62 9.85
C ASP A 7 -5.80 9.61 10.12
N PHE A 8 -4.99 9.52 9.05
CA PHE A 8 -3.54 9.32 9.13
C PHE A 8 -2.68 10.46 8.61
N ASN A 9 -3.21 11.36 7.77
CA ASN A 9 -2.44 12.48 7.25
C ASN A 9 -2.04 13.42 8.40
N GLY A 10 -0.77 13.86 8.40
CA GLY A 10 -0.16 14.64 9.48
C GLY A 10 0.33 13.84 10.69
N LYS A 11 -0.06 12.56 10.84
CA LYS A 11 0.48 11.65 11.88
C LYS A 11 1.52 10.68 11.33
N TYR A 12 1.33 10.24 10.09
CA TYR A 12 2.19 9.29 9.41
C TYR A 12 2.69 9.86 8.09
N LYS A 13 3.87 9.40 7.66
CA LYS A 13 4.31 9.56 6.28
C LYS A 13 3.64 8.46 5.47
N LEU A 14 2.67 8.83 4.65
CA LEU A 14 1.91 7.90 3.82
C LEU A 14 2.62 7.66 2.50
N TYR A 15 2.69 6.39 2.11
CA TYR A 15 3.23 5.96 0.83
C TYR A 15 2.20 5.17 0.03
N VAL A 16 2.26 5.32 -1.29
CA VAL A 16 1.57 4.46 -2.26
C VAL A 16 2.60 3.90 -3.23
N THR A 17 2.43 2.64 -3.62
CA THR A 17 3.36 1.94 -4.51
C THR A 17 3.10 2.23 -5.98
N THR A 18 4.06 1.93 -6.86
CA THR A 18 3.92 2.24 -8.29
C THR A 18 2.88 1.36 -9.00
N TYR A 19 2.81 0.07 -8.66
CA TYR A 19 1.72 -0.80 -9.05
C TYR A 19 0.40 -0.39 -8.39
N GLY A 20 0.42 0.14 -7.15
CA GLY A 20 -0.75 0.73 -6.51
C GLY A 20 -1.31 1.94 -7.27
N ILE A 21 -0.44 2.84 -7.76
CA ILE A 21 -0.82 3.95 -8.65
C ILE A 21 -1.42 3.40 -9.96
N SER A 22 -0.75 2.42 -10.57
CA SER A 22 -1.20 1.83 -11.84
C SER A 22 -2.57 1.17 -11.71
N PHE A 23 -2.80 0.47 -10.60
CA PHE A 23 -4.11 -0.10 -10.25
C PHE A 23 -5.17 0.98 -10.07
N ALA A 24 -4.86 2.07 -9.35
CA ALA A 24 -5.78 3.16 -9.15
C ALA A 24 -6.22 3.81 -10.47
N ILE A 25 -5.25 4.14 -11.35
CA ILE A 25 -5.49 4.71 -12.67
C ILE A 25 -6.36 3.77 -13.52
N LYS A 26 -6.01 2.48 -13.57
CA LYS A 26 -6.73 1.47 -14.35
C LYS A 26 -8.19 1.33 -13.94
N ASN A 27 -8.49 1.51 -12.65
CA ASN A 27 -9.83 1.34 -12.08
C ASN A 27 -10.59 2.66 -11.88
N GLY A 28 -10.07 3.80 -12.34
CA GLY A 28 -10.70 5.11 -12.18
C GLY A 28 -10.79 5.58 -10.72
N ILE A 29 -9.87 5.13 -9.86
CA ILE A 29 -9.76 5.60 -8.48
C ILE A 29 -9.01 6.94 -8.50
N ASP A 30 -9.62 7.96 -7.91
CA ASP A 30 -9.05 9.30 -7.78
C ASP A 30 -7.87 9.30 -6.79
N ILE A 31 -6.67 9.08 -7.35
CA ILE A 31 -5.41 9.06 -6.60
C ILE A 31 -4.81 10.45 -6.46
N ASP A 32 -5.17 11.39 -7.34
CA ASP A 32 -4.64 12.75 -7.34
C ASP A 32 -4.94 13.46 -6.02
N LYS A 33 -6.16 13.28 -5.48
CA LYS A 33 -6.49 13.76 -4.12
C LYS A 33 -5.53 13.27 -3.04
N ALA A 34 -5.06 12.02 -3.12
CA ALA A 34 -4.12 11.48 -2.15
C ALA A 34 -2.74 12.13 -2.31
N LEU A 35 -2.30 12.30 -3.55
CA LEU A 35 -1.02 12.94 -3.87
C LEU A 35 -1.01 14.41 -3.43
N ASP A 36 -2.08 15.16 -3.74
CA ASP A 36 -2.29 16.54 -3.32
C ASP A 36 -2.32 16.68 -1.79
N ALA A 37 -2.86 15.67 -1.10
CA ALA A 37 -2.86 15.62 0.36
C ALA A 37 -1.49 15.25 0.97
N GLY A 38 -0.47 14.95 0.16
CA GLY A 38 0.90 14.67 0.61
C GLY A 38 1.26 13.19 0.72
N VAL A 39 0.42 12.28 0.22
CA VAL A 39 0.81 10.87 0.06
C VAL A 39 1.92 10.78 -0.99
N LYS A 40 3.02 10.12 -0.66
CA LYS A 40 4.18 10.01 -1.54
C LYS A 40 4.16 8.72 -2.34
N VAL A 41 4.58 8.79 -3.59
CA VAL A 41 4.80 7.58 -4.39
C VAL A 41 6.16 6.99 -4.03
N ARG A 42 6.23 5.67 -3.83
CA ARG A 42 7.50 4.96 -3.61
C ARG A 42 7.49 3.61 -4.29
N ALA A 43 8.50 3.38 -5.14
CA ALA A 43 8.69 2.12 -5.82
C ALA A 43 9.50 1.14 -4.96
N TYR A 44 9.21 -0.15 -5.09
CA TYR A 44 10.08 -1.19 -4.58
C TYR A 44 11.36 -1.30 -5.45
N SER A 45 12.53 -1.43 -4.82
CA SER A 45 13.83 -1.26 -5.51
C SER A 45 14.43 -2.57 -6.06
N HIS A 46 13.79 -3.71 -5.82
CA HIS A 46 14.28 -5.02 -6.26
C HIS A 46 13.36 -5.68 -7.28
N ILE A 47 13.83 -6.77 -7.89
CA ILE A 47 13.00 -7.60 -8.77
C ILE A 47 11.79 -8.09 -7.98
N LEU A 48 10.60 -7.79 -8.49
CA LEU A 48 9.34 -8.18 -7.88
C LEU A 48 8.93 -9.56 -8.40
N TYR A 49 8.73 -10.51 -7.49
CA TYR A 49 8.05 -11.77 -7.77
C TYR A 49 6.73 -11.77 -7.02
N PRO A 50 5.60 -12.08 -7.68
CA PRO A 50 4.30 -12.11 -7.01
C PRO A 50 4.32 -13.09 -5.85
N ILE A 51 3.82 -12.65 -4.70
CA ILE A 51 3.53 -13.56 -3.59
C ILE A 51 2.35 -14.44 -4.01
N GLU A 52 2.43 -15.73 -3.71
CA GLU A 52 1.40 -16.69 -4.14
C GLU A 52 0.00 -16.24 -3.67
N GLY A 53 -0.93 -16.20 -4.63
CA GLY A 53 -2.31 -15.81 -4.37
C GLY A 53 -2.56 -14.30 -4.21
N LEU A 54 -1.56 -13.46 -4.50
CA LEU A 54 -1.66 -11.99 -4.53
C LEU A 54 -1.39 -11.42 -5.92
N SER A 55 -1.95 -10.23 -6.16
CA SER A 55 -1.65 -9.40 -7.32
C SER A 55 -0.27 -8.70 -7.18
N MET A 56 0.20 -8.06 -8.25
CA MET A 56 1.47 -7.33 -8.24
C MET A 56 1.41 -6.08 -7.37
N GLU A 57 0.29 -5.38 -7.39
CA GLU A 57 0.03 -4.19 -6.58
C GLU A 57 0.04 -4.49 -5.07
N GLU A 58 -0.58 -5.60 -4.66
CA GLU A 58 -0.56 -6.07 -3.28
C GLU A 58 0.83 -6.57 -2.88
N THR A 59 1.48 -7.32 -3.77
CA THR A 59 2.84 -7.82 -3.55
C THR A 59 3.82 -6.67 -3.33
N GLU A 60 3.80 -5.65 -4.19
CA GLU A 60 4.70 -4.49 -4.06
C GLU A 60 4.45 -3.75 -2.74
N ALA A 61 3.17 -3.59 -2.36
CA ALA A 61 2.81 -2.92 -1.11
C ALA A 61 3.33 -3.67 0.12
N ILE A 62 3.21 -5.00 0.16
CA ILE A 62 3.71 -5.83 1.27
C ILE A 62 5.23 -5.78 1.34
N LEU A 63 5.92 -6.00 0.22
CA LEU A 63 7.38 -6.03 0.18
C LEU A 63 7.98 -4.66 0.54
N LEU A 64 7.42 -3.58 0.00
CA LEU A 64 7.85 -2.24 0.37
C LEU A 64 7.59 -1.96 1.86
N ALA A 65 6.43 -2.37 2.38
CA ALA A 65 6.11 -2.15 3.78
C ALA A 65 7.10 -2.86 4.72
N LYS A 66 7.50 -4.08 4.34
CA LYS A 66 8.53 -4.88 5.02
C LYS A 66 9.90 -4.20 5.01
N ASP A 67 10.38 -3.78 3.84
CA ASP A 67 11.70 -3.15 3.69
C ASP A 67 11.83 -1.83 4.47
N LEU A 68 10.71 -1.13 4.66
CA LEU A 68 10.65 0.13 5.40
C LEU A 68 10.35 -0.03 6.88
N ASP A 69 10.14 -1.26 7.37
CA ASP A 69 9.61 -1.54 8.72
C ASP A 69 8.38 -0.67 9.04
N SER A 70 7.43 -0.64 8.11
CA SER A 70 6.26 0.25 8.14
C SER A 70 4.94 -0.52 8.31
N ILE A 71 3.88 0.21 8.66
CA ILE A 71 2.54 -0.35 8.82
C ILE A 71 1.83 -0.35 7.47
N LEU A 72 1.33 -1.50 7.05
CA LEU A 72 0.53 -1.65 5.84
C LEU A 72 -0.96 -1.45 6.15
N ILE A 73 -1.60 -0.50 5.47
CA ILE A 73 -3.05 -0.29 5.57
C ILE A 73 -3.75 -1.19 4.56
N VAL A 74 -4.69 -2.01 5.03
CA VAL A 74 -5.40 -3.01 4.22
C VAL A 74 -6.89 -3.00 4.52
N SER A 75 -7.71 -3.36 3.53
CA SER A 75 -9.17 -3.51 3.70
C SER A 75 -9.66 -4.95 3.52
N ASP A 76 -8.75 -5.88 3.20
CA ASP A 76 -9.06 -7.29 2.93
C ASP A 76 -8.31 -8.19 3.92
N GLU A 77 -9.04 -9.05 4.64
CA GLU A 77 -8.51 -9.96 5.66
C GLU A 77 -7.53 -11.00 5.07
N LYS A 78 -7.69 -11.41 3.81
CA LYS A 78 -6.75 -12.33 3.16
C LYS A 78 -5.41 -11.64 2.93
N ILE A 79 -5.41 -10.41 2.42
CA ILE A 79 -4.18 -9.63 2.21
C ILE A 79 -3.50 -9.37 3.55
N LYS A 80 -4.29 -8.99 4.57
CA LYS A 80 -3.82 -8.78 5.93
C LYS A 80 -3.08 -10.00 6.47
N LYS A 81 -3.71 -11.18 6.42
CA LYS A 81 -3.12 -12.43 6.88
C LYS A 81 -1.80 -12.74 6.17
N ILE A 82 -1.77 -12.63 4.85
CA ILE A 82 -0.56 -12.91 4.06
C ILE A 82 0.55 -11.88 4.40
N ALA A 83 0.21 -10.61 4.59
CA ALA A 83 1.17 -9.58 4.97
C ALA A 83 1.78 -9.85 6.36
N GLU A 84 0.96 -10.23 7.34
CA GLU A 84 1.40 -10.58 8.70
C GLU A 84 2.28 -11.84 8.72
N GLU A 85 1.92 -12.87 7.94
CA GLU A 85 2.75 -14.06 7.73
C GLU A 85 4.12 -13.72 7.11
N ASN A 86 4.19 -12.63 6.33
CA ASN A 86 5.43 -12.11 5.75
C ASN A 86 6.20 -11.17 6.68
N GLY A 87 5.74 -10.96 7.91
CA GLY A 87 6.40 -10.15 8.94
C GLY A 87 6.06 -8.66 8.88
N VAL A 88 4.98 -8.28 8.20
CA VAL A 88 4.53 -6.88 8.09
C VAL A 88 3.43 -6.61 9.11
N LYS A 89 3.54 -5.51 9.86
CA LYS A 89 2.45 -5.03 10.72
C LYS A 89 1.35 -4.43 9.86
N THR A 90 0.10 -4.81 10.13
CA THR A 90 -1.04 -4.32 9.36
C THR A 90 -1.99 -3.46 10.19
N LEU A 91 -2.75 -2.61 9.51
CA LEU A 91 -3.89 -1.91 10.06
C LEU A 91 -5.08 -2.06 9.11
N MET A 92 -6.17 -2.60 9.64
CA MET A 92 -7.44 -2.77 8.92
C MET A 92 -8.27 -1.49 8.92
N ILE A 93 -8.93 -1.20 7.81
CA ILE A 93 -9.78 0.00 7.63
C ILE A 93 -11.14 -0.29 7.00
#